data_AF-A0A6M9Q768-F1
#
_entry.id   AF-A0A6M9Q768-F1
#
_cell.length_a   1.000
_cell.length_b   1.000
_cell.length_c   1.000
_cell.angle_alpha   90.00
_cell.angle_beta   90.00
_cell.angle_gamma   90.00
#
_symmetry.space_group_name_H-M   'P 1'
#
loop_
_entity.id
_entity.type
_entity.pdbx_description
1 polymer ?
#
loop_
_entity_poly.entity_id
_entity_poly.type
_entity_poly.pdbx_seq_one_letter_code
_entity_poly.pdbx_strand_id
1 'polypeptide(L)'
;MPYRIAPKNEFNISERMTYRKDNKEIHCGFLWKTGAFITNQSPDFLDDYEADVGLSVSSHDFSEVNLSDEGKKLIYFSPTTSQDEQKVMTEIFESSKTIDDFDIGFQHKGWQLVDADIVMWGELSITSQE
;
A
#
# COMPACT_ATOMS: atom_id res chain seq x y z
N MET A 1 -23.19 -9.26 -10.95
CA MET A 1 -22.26 -10.34 -10.59
C MET A 1 -20.96 -9.67 -10.18
N PRO A 2 -20.49 -9.88 -8.94
CA PRO A 2 -19.22 -9.30 -8.51
C PRO A 2 -18.04 -9.98 -9.21
N TYR A 3 -17.01 -9.19 -9.49
CA TYR A 3 -15.74 -9.65 -10.02
C TYR A 3 -14.69 -9.61 -8.91
N ARG A 4 -14.01 -10.73 -8.72
CA ARG A 4 -12.83 -10.81 -7.85
C ARG A 4 -11.57 -10.67 -8.70
N ILE A 5 -10.74 -9.70 -8.33
CA ILE A 5 -9.49 -9.36 -9.01
C ILE A 5 -8.34 -9.55 -8.03
N ALA A 6 -7.33 -10.32 -8.41
CA ALA A 6 -6.17 -10.57 -7.57
C ALA A 6 -4.91 -10.76 -8.43
N PRO A 7 -3.72 -10.39 -7.96
CA PRO A 7 -2.48 -10.80 -8.62
C PRO A 7 -2.33 -12.32 -8.60
N LYS A 8 -1.73 -12.87 -9.65
CA LYS A 8 -1.39 -14.30 -9.73
C LYS A 8 -0.22 -14.68 -8.83
N ASN A 9 0.65 -13.71 -8.51
CA ASN A 9 1.87 -13.92 -7.73
C ASN A 9 1.78 -13.24 -6.36
N GLU A 10 2.56 -13.75 -5.40
CA GLU A 10 2.69 -13.14 -4.07
C GLU A 10 3.51 -11.85 -4.12
N PHE A 11 3.27 -10.95 -3.15
CA PHE A 11 4.00 -9.69 -3.00
C PHE A 11 3.82 -8.71 -4.18
N ASN A 12 2.59 -8.69 -4.70
CA ASN A 12 2.16 -7.86 -5.83
C ASN A 12 1.08 -6.82 -5.44
N ILE A 13 0.88 -6.63 -4.14
CA ILE A 13 0.00 -5.61 -3.58
C ILE A 13 0.80 -4.87 -2.53
N SER A 14 0.85 -3.55 -2.63
CA SER A 14 1.45 -2.69 -1.61
C SER A 14 0.48 -1.64 -1.16
N GLU A 15 0.35 -1.50 0.14
CA GLU A 15 -0.15 -0.28 0.76
C GLU A 15 1.04 0.64 1.03
N ARG A 16 0.97 1.87 0.54
CA ARG A 16 2.05 2.85 0.60
C ARG A 16 1.52 4.12 1.25
N MET A 17 2.32 4.69 2.14
CA MET A 17 2.07 5.97 2.78
C MET A 17 3.29 6.84 2.60
N THR A 18 3.06 8.09 2.21
CA THR A 18 4.08 9.12 2.16
C THR A 18 3.87 10.11 3.29
N TYR A 19 4.89 10.27 4.11
CA TYR A 19 4.94 11.29 5.15
C TYR A 19 5.93 12.38 4.78
N ARG A 20 5.57 13.63 5.08
CA ARG A 20 6.45 14.80 4.90
C ARG A 20 6.71 15.54 6.19
N LYS A 21 7.92 16.11 6.24
CA LYS A 21 8.36 17.07 7.25
C LYS A 21 9.44 17.95 6.64
N ASP A 22 9.15 19.25 6.50
CA ASP A 22 10.03 20.20 5.81
C ASP A 22 10.42 19.72 4.40
N ASN A 23 11.72 19.56 4.11
CA ASN A 23 12.26 19.04 2.86
C ASN A 23 12.59 17.54 2.91
N LYS A 24 11.94 16.78 3.80
CA LYS A 24 12.16 15.35 4.00
C LYS A 24 10.90 14.55 3.69
N GLU A 25 11.11 13.33 3.24
CA GLU A 25 10.07 12.36 2.96
C GLU A 25 10.38 11.01 3.60
N ILE A 26 9.32 10.33 4.05
CA ILE A 26 9.31 8.91 4.38
C ILE A 26 8.30 8.24 3.48
N HIS A 27 8.71 7.17 2.83
CA HIS A 27 7.84 6.27 2.08
C HIS A 27 7.80 4.95 2.83
N CYS A 28 6.67 4.62 3.44
CA CYS A 28 6.53 3.38 4.21
C CYS A 28 5.24 2.64 3.86
N GLY A 29 5.10 1.42 4.37
CA GLY A 29 3.87 0.66 4.26
C GLY A 29 4.12 -0.84 4.19
N PHE A 30 3.16 -1.55 3.61
CA PHE A 30 3.10 -3.00 3.65
C PHE A 30 3.11 -3.59 2.25
N LEU A 31 3.99 -4.54 2.02
CA LEU A 31 3.98 -5.41 0.86
C LEU A 31 3.25 -6.70 1.25
N TRP A 32 1.98 -6.80 0.87
CA TRP A 32 1.10 -7.90 1.25
C TRP A 32 1.45 -9.16 0.48
N LYS A 33 1.45 -10.30 1.18
CA LYS A 33 1.76 -11.59 0.56
C LYS A 33 0.72 -11.93 -0.50
N THR A 34 -0.57 -11.81 -0.17
CA THR A 34 -1.67 -12.01 -1.12
C THR A 34 -2.82 -11.06 -0.81
N GLY A 35 -3.75 -10.94 -1.75
CA GLY A 35 -4.98 -10.20 -1.52
C GLY A 35 -5.87 -10.22 -2.76
N ALA A 36 -7.06 -9.66 -2.62
CA ALA A 36 -8.01 -9.53 -3.69
C ALA A 36 -8.93 -8.34 -3.48
N PHE A 37 -9.40 -7.80 -4.60
CA PHE A 37 -10.30 -6.68 -4.67
C PHE A 37 -11.58 -7.13 -5.36
N ILE A 38 -12.73 -6.75 -4.78
CA ILE A 38 -14.05 -7.10 -5.31
C ILE A 38 -14.68 -5.84 -5.88
N THR A 39 -15.23 -5.92 -7.08
CA THR A 39 -16.03 -4.86 -7.67
C THR A 39 -17.33 -5.42 -8.25
N ASN A 40 -18.40 -4.62 -8.23
CA ASN A 40 -19.68 -4.98 -8.84
C ASN A 40 -19.75 -4.57 -10.32
N GLN A 41 -18.76 -3.83 -10.80
CA GLN A 41 -18.66 -3.37 -12.18
C GLN A 41 -17.71 -4.28 -12.95
N SER A 42 -17.95 -4.47 -14.26
CA SER A 42 -16.97 -5.15 -15.08
C SER A 42 -15.68 -4.33 -15.09
N PRO A 43 -14.50 -4.93 -14.86
CA PRO A 43 -13.25 -4.19 -14.80
C PRO A 43 -12.83 -3.73 -16.20
N ASP A 44 -13.16 -2.48 -16.52
CA ASP A 44 -12.84 -1.80 -17.78
C ASP A 44 -11.35 -1.43 -17.90
N PHE A 45 -10.69 -1.21 -16.77
CA PHE A 45 -9.26 -0.90 -16.71
C PHE A 45 -8.33 -2.00 -17.25
N LEU A 46 -8.85 -3.22 -17.50
CA LEU A 46 -8.04 -4.33 -18.00
C LEU A 46 -7.48 -4.09 -19.40
N ASP A 47 -8.18 -3.31 -20.23
CA ASP A 47 -7.75 -3.04 -21.60
C ASP A 47 -6.48 -2.18 -21.64
N ASP A 48 -6.29 -1.33 -20.63
CA ASP A 48 -5.14 -0.42 -20.49
C ASP A 48 -4.18 -0.83 -19.37
N TYR A 49 -4.37 -2.04 -18.80
CA TYR A 49 -3.59 -2.49 -17.65
C TYR A 49 -2.17 -2.90 -18.04
N GLU A 50 -1.18 -2.20 -17.48
CA GLU A 50 0.23 -2.53 -17.60
C GLU A 50 0.75 -3.21 -16.32
N ALA A 51 1.12 -4.48 -16.41
CA ALA A 51 1.55 -5.29 -15.26
C ALA A 51 2.77 -4.72 -14.50
N ASP A 52 3.67 -4.02 -15.18
CA ASP A 52 4.88 -3.43 -14.58
C ASP A 52 4.62 -2.07 -13.91
N VAL A 53 3.51 -1.41 -14.26
CA VAL A 53 3.08 -0.13 -13.65
C VAL A 53 2.12 -0.40 -12.51
N GLY A 54 1.15 -1.30 -12.74
CA GLY A 54 0.09 -1.63 -11.82
C GLY A 54 -1.07 -0.65 -11.84
N LEU A 55 -1.94 -0.81 -10.85
CA LEU A 55 -3.20 -0.11 -10.68
C LEU A 55 -3.23 0.51 -9.29
N SER A 56 -3.52 1.80 -9.21
CA SER A 56 -3.90 2.45 -7.96
C SER A 56 -5.33 2.07 -7.62
N VAL A 57 -5.53 1.29 -6.56
CA VAL A 57 -6.85 0.80 -6.14
C VAL A 57 -7.77 1.95 -5.76
N SER A 58 -7.23 3.03 -5.18
CA SER A 58 -7.99 4.23 -4.82
C SER A 58 -8.62 4.95 -6.03
N SER A 59 -8.12 4.68 -7.24
CA SER A 59 -8.64 5.24 -8.48
C SER A 59 -9.83 4.46 -9.06
N HIS A 60 -10.23 3.34 -8.46
CA HIS A 60 -11.28 2.46 -8.96
C HIS A 60 -12.34 2.13 -7.89
N ASP A 61 -13.56 1.82 -8.34
CA ASP A 61 -14.69 1.50 -7.48
C ASP A 61 -14.67 0.03 -7.04
N PHE A 62 -13.87 -0.25 -6.02
CA PHE A 62 -13.87 -1.55 -5.34
C PHE A 62 -14.80 -1.53 -4.13
N SER A 63 -15.72 -2.50 -4.07
CA SER A 63 -16.66 -2.65 -2.97
C SER A 63 -16.06 -3.34 -1.75
N GLU A 64 -15.00 -4.14 -1.94
CA GLU A 64 -14.34 -4.87 -0.86
C GLU A 64 -12.85 -5.07 -1.16
N VAL A 65 -12.04 -4.97 -0.11
CA VAL A 65 -10.59 -5.18 -0.16
C VAL A 65 -10.21 -6.23 0.87
N ASN A 66 -9.69 -7.36 0.39
CA ASN A 66 -9.31 -8.51 1.21
C ASN A 66 -7.80 -8.72 1.11
N LEU A 67 -7.07 -8.27 2.13
CA LEU A 67 -5.61 -8.42 2.22
C LEU A 67 -5.26 -9.55 3.19
N SER A 68 -4.15 -10.24 2.95
CA SER A 68 -3.67 -11.26 3.88
C SER A 68 -3.10 -10.64 5.16
N ASP A 69 -3.22 -11.33 6.29
CA ASP A 69 -2.55 -10.95 7.55
C ASP A 69 -1.01 -11.06 7.46
N GLU A 70 -0.49 -11.72 6.42
CA GLU A 70 0.94 -11.86 6.15
C GLU A 70 1.44 -10.78 5.16
N GLY A 71 2.60 -10.21 5.46
CA GLY A 71 3.23 -9.20 4.61
C GLY A 71 4.62 -8.81 5.09
N LYS A 72 5.24 -7.88 4.36
CA LYS A 72 6.53 -7.28 4.71
C LYS A 72 6.36 -5.79 4.94
N LYS A 73 6.83 -5.32 6.08
CA LYS A 73 7.01 -3.89 6.34
C LYS A 73 8.15 -3.35 5.50
N LEU A 74 7.94 -2.18 4.89
CA LEU A 74 8.96 -1.47 4.13
C LEU A 74 8.97 0.00 4.56
N ILE A 75 10.16 0.56 4.72
CA ILE A 75 10.35 1.96 5.03
C ILE A 75 11.59 2.49 4.31
N TYR A 76 11.41 3.63 3.64
CA TYR A 76 12.44 4.33 2.88
C TYR A 76 12.44 5.79 3.26
N PHE A 77 13.64 6.37 3.29
CA PHE A 77 13.85 7.74 3.71
C PHE A 77 14.47 8.54 2.57
N SER A 78 14.03 9.79 2.42
CA SER A 78 14.73 10.74 1.57
C SER A 78 16.18 10.95 2.05
N PRO A 79 17.13 11.27 1.16
CA PRO A 79 18.53 11.52 1.55
C PRO A 79 18.74 12.65 2.57
N THR A 80 17.76 13.54 2.72
CA THR A 80 17.78 14.68 3.66
C THR A 80 17.41 14.27 5.09
N THR A 81 16.96 13.03 5.32
CA THR A 81 16.66 12.52 6.66
C THR A 81 17.94 12.01 7.34
N SER A 82 18.27 12.53 8.52
CA SER A 82 19.48 12.13 9.27
C SER A 82 19.37 10.68 9.77
N GLN A 83 20.50 9.98 9.94
CA GLN A 83 20.52 8.59 10.41
C GLN A 83 19.83 8.40 11.77
N ASP A 84 19.98 9.36 12.70
CA ASP A 84 19.30 9.31 14.00
C ASP A 84 17.78 9.38 13.85
N GLU A 85 17.29 10.25 12.97
CA GLU A 85 15.85 10.35 12.69
C GLU A 85 15.36 9.08 11.98
N GLN A 86 16.09 8.56 10.99
CA GLN A 86 15.77 7.28 10.34
C GLN A 86 15.64 6.13 11.34
N LYS A 87 16.57 6.04 12.31
CA LYS A 87 16.55 5.01 13.34
C LYS A 87 15.30 5.09 14.21
N VAL A 88 14.96 6.29 14.70
CA VAL A 88 13.78 6.51 15.55
C VAL A 88 12.49 6.16 14.79
N MET A 89 12.37 6.61 13.54
CA MET A 89 11.19 6.37 12.73
C MET A 89 11.06 4.89 12.35
N THR A 90 12.17 4.21 12.06
CA THR A 90 12.19 2.77 11.81
C THR A 90 11.74 1.99 13.06
N GLU A 91 12.20 2.36 14.25
CA GLU A 91 11.81 1.71 15.50
C GLU A 91 10.30 1.85 15.78
N ILE A 92 9.74 3.04 15.55
CA ILE A 92 8.29 3.27 15.64
C ILE A 92 7.55 2.37 14.65
N PHE A 93 7.99 2.33 13.39
CA PHE A 93 7.33 1.57 12.34
C PHE A 93 7.38 0.05 12.59
N GLU A 94 8.53 -0.48 12.98
CA GLU A 94 8.71 -1.91 13.24
C GLU A 94 7.95 -2.39 14.48
N SER A 95 7.90 -1.57 15.53
CA SER A 95 7.18 -1.92 16.78
C SER A 95 5.65 -1.82 16.68
N SER A 96 5.14 -1.10 15.68
CA SER A 96 3.70 -0.88 15.46
C SER A 96 2.99 -2.14 14.96
N LYS A 97 1.74 -2.37 15.38
CA LYS A 97 0.94 -3.53 14.91
C LYS A 97 -0.03 -3.13 13.82
N THR A 98 -0.53 -1.91 13.89
CA THR A 98 -1.49 -1.35 12.93
C THR A 98 -0.91 -0.13 12.22
N ILE A 99 -1.62 0.37 11.23
CA ILE A 99 -1.32 1.63 10.56
C ILE A 99 -1.41 2.80 11.53
N ASP A 100 -2.49 2.83 12.30
CA ASP A 100 -2.75 3.87 13.29
C ASP A 100 -1.61 4.00 14.32
N ASP A 101 -1.02 2.87 14.73
CA ASP A 101 0.08 2.86 15.71
C ASP A 101 1.28 3.69 15.24
N PHE A 102 1.75 3.48 14.00
CA PHE A 102 2.90 4.23 13.50
C PHE A 102 2.52 5.62 12.99
N ASP A 103 1.30 5.82 12.47
CA ASP A 103 0.82 7.14 12.07
C ASP A 103 0.83 8.11 13.26
N ILE A 104 0.25 7.69 14.39
CA ILE A 104 0.28 8.47 15.65
C ILE A 104 1.74 8.71 16.09
N GLY A 105 2.58 7.68 16.04
CA GLY A 105 3.99 7.78 16.39
C GLY A 105 4.75 8.79 15.51
N PHE A 106 4.46 8.81 14.21
CA PHE A 106 5.07 9.71 13.23
C PHE A 106 4.58 11.14 13.42
N GLN A 107 3.29 11.34 13.64
CA GLN A 107 2.69 12.64 13.94
C GLN A 107 3.26 13.26 15.21
N HIS A 108 3.47 12.47 16.27
CA HIS A 108 4.16 12.95 17.47
C HIS A 108 5.62 13.39 17.23
N LYS A 109 6.26 12.93 16.15
CA LYS A 109 7.59 13.39 15.70
C LYS A 109 7.52 14.54 14.68
N GLY A 110 6.33 15.07 14.42
CA GLY A 110 6.08 16.18 13.51
C GLY A 110 6.03 15.80 12.03
N TRP A 111 5.84 14.52 11.71
CA TRP A 111 5.62 14.05 10.34
C TRP A 111 4.13 14.05 10.02
N GLN A 112 3.79 14.45 8.80
CA GLN A 112 2.40 14.51 8.35
C GLN A 112 2.19 13.54 7.19
N LEU A 113 1.15 12.72 7.28
CA LEU A 113 0.68 11.92 6.16
C LEU A 113 0.20 12.86 5.05
N VAL A 114 0.76 12.74 3.85
CA VAL A 114 0.38 13.56 2.70
C VAL A 114 -0.19 12.75 1.55
N ASP A 115 0.09 11.45 1.51
CA ASP A 115 -0.43 10.54 0.50
C ASP A 115 -0.54 9.13 1.07
N ALA A 116 -1.58 8.41 0.67
CA ALA A 116 -1.78 7.02 1.02
C ALA A 116 -2.49 6.31 -0.13
N ASP A 117 -1.93 5.21 -0.60
CA ASP A 117 -2.49 4.47 -1.72
C ASP A 117 -2.24 2.96 -1.59
N ILE A 118 -3.14 2.18 -2.16
CA ILE A 118 -2.95 0.74 -2.34
C ILE A 118 -2.72 0.50 -3.82
N VAL A 119 -1.57 -0.06 -4.16
CA VAL A 119 -1.19 -0.38 -5.54
C VAL A 119 -1.16 -1.89 -5.73
N MET A 120 -1.77 -2.36 -6.81
CA MET A 120 -1.75 -3.76 -7.24
C MET A 120 -1.08 -3.87 -8.61
N TRP A 121 -0.07 -4.72 -8.76
CA TRP A 121 0.67 -4.88 -10.03
C TRP A 121 0.88 -6.35 -10.39
N GLY A 122 1.49 -6.61 -11.55
CA GLY A 122 1.75 -7.95 -12.08
C GLY A 122 0.56 -8.58 -12.79
N GLU A 123 0.72 -9.81 -13.27
CA GLU A 123 -0.39 -10.49 -13.95
C GLU A 123 -1.59 -10.68 -13.01
N LEU A 124 -2.78 -10.30 -13.47
CA LEU A 124 -4.02 -10.40 -12.70
C LEU A 124 -4.81 -11.66 -13.07
N SER A 125 -5.54 -12.17 -12.09
CA SER A 125 -6.58 -13.19 -12.22
C SER A 125 -7.93 -12.54 -11.91
N ILE A 126 -8.88 -12.67 -12.84
CA ILE A 126 -10.25 -12.17 -12.68
C ILE A 126 -11.21 -13.36 -12.73
N THR A 127 -12.05 -13.47 -11.69
CA THR A 127 -13.10 -14.48 -11.62
C THR A 127 -14.43 -13.81 -11.30
N SER A 128 -15.46 -14.06 -12.10
CA SER A 128 -16.83 -13.71 -11.75
C SER A 128 -17.31 -14.64 -10.63
N GLN A 129 -17.80 -14.08 -9.53
CA GLN A 129 -18.50 -14.86 -8.51
C GLN A 129 -19.97 -15.01 -8.94
N GLU A 130 -20.43 -16.26 -9.08
CA GLU A 130 -21.83 -16.62 -9.35
C GLU A 130 -22.72 -16.45 -8.11
#